data_AF-A0A1H7W9V4-F1
#
_entry.id   AF-A0A1H7W9V4-F1
#
_cell.length_a   1.000
_cell.length_b   1.000
_cell.length_c   1.000
_cell.angle_alpha   90.00
_cell.angle_beta   90.00
_cell.angle_gamma   90.00
#
_symmetry.space_group_name_H-M   'P 1'
#
loop_
_entity.id
_entity.type
_entity.pdbx_description
1 polymer ?
#
loop_
_entity_poly.entity_id
_entity_poly.type
_entity_poly.pdbx_seq_one_letter_code
_entity_poly.pdbx_strand_id
1 'polypeptide(L)'
;MKISDLIDEKISKIRFNYTLENEHGMQEFQSQIRLSNGQVVLLPKHPDDDIDLVEDYSNNKNTPFEKAQRYGLTSRLMFRNKQIKDIHFRFSDNEQVIDSSAILELDNGKFITENNYGPNGLTDINLVIMNKTQFLELADDNMEIKSLRKDILKRV
;
A
#
# COMPACT_ATOMS: atom_id res chain seq x y z
N MET A 1 -5.45 14.42 4.77
CA MET A 1 -4.42 14.19 3.72
C MET A 1 -5.05 13.30 2.67
N LYS A 2 -5.09 13.76 1.41
CA LYS A 2 -5.65 13.01 0.29
C LYS A 2 -4.67 11.97 -0.25
N ILE A 3 -5.12 11.09 -1.14
CA ILE A 3 -4.26 10.08 -1.77
C ILE A 3 -3.24 10.75 -2.71
N SER A 4 -3.67 11.75 -3.45
CA SER A 4 -2.83 12.56 -4.33
C SER A 4 -1.72 13.26 -3.55
N ASP A 5 -1.97 13.69 -2.31
CA ASP A 5 -0.97 14.29 -1.42
C ASP A 5 0.15 13.31 -1.03
N LEU A 6 -0.05 12.00 -1.15
CA LEU A 6 1.01 11.02 -0.91
C LEU A 6 2.06 11.01 -2.02
N ILE A 7 1.70 11.46 -3.23
CA ILE A 7 2.65 11.56 -4.33
C ILE A 7 3.71 12.61 -3.96
N ASP A 8 4.96 12.29 -4.24
CA ASP A 8 6.15 13.09 -3.93
C ASP A 8 6.50 13.19 -2.41
N GLU A 9 5.71 12.60 -1.51
CA GLU A 9 6.08 12.40 -0.11
C GLU A 9 7.16 11.32 0.06
N LYS A 10 7.95 11.43 1.15
CA LYS A 10 9.00 10.43 1.46
C LYS A 10 8.56 9.50 2.58
N ILE A 11 8.80 8.21 2.38
CA ILE A 11 8.56 7.20 3.41
C ILE A 11 9.68 7.26 4.46
N SER A 12 9.36 7.61 5.70
CA SER A 12 10.32 7.57 6.81
C SER A 12 10.48 6.15 7.38
N LYS A 13 9.36 5.44 7.54
CA LYS A 13 9.28 4.10 8.12
C LYS A 13 8.01 3.40 7.64
N ILE A 14 8.07 2.07 7.52
CA ILE A 14 6.88 1.21 7.42
C ILE A 14 6.96 0.22 8.58
N ARG A 15 5.81 -0.05 9.20
CA ARG A 15 5.59 -1.08 10.21
C ARG A 15 4.38 -1.90 9.84
N PHE A 16 4.14 -3.02 10.52
CA PHE A 16 3.00 -3.86 10.22
C PHE A 16 2.35 -4.44 11.46
N ASN A 17 1.09 -4.82 11.32
CA ASN A 17 0.38 -5.66 12.25
C ASN A 17 -0.02 -6.95 11.53
N TYR A 18 0.10 -8.07 12.23
CA TYR A 18 -0.39 -9.37 11.77
C TYR A 18 -1.40 -9.86 12.79
N THR A 19 -2.60 -10.20 12.31
CA THR A 19 -3.67 -10.79 13.09
C THR A 19 -3.81 -12.23 12.63
N LEU A 20 -3.61 -13.20 13.53
CA LEU A 20 -3.68 -14.62 13.18
C LEU A 20 -5.11 -15.04 12.80
N GLU A 21 -6.11 -14.45 13.45
CA GLU A 21 -7.52 -14.72 13.20
C GLU A 21 -8.33 -13.45 13.53
N ASN A 22 -8.98 -12.87 12.53
CA ASN A 22 -9.87 -11.73 12.66
C ASN A 22 -11.31 -12.18 12.96
N GLU A 23 -12.25 -11.24 13.03
CA GLU A 23 -13.67 -11.52 13.33
C GLU A 23 -14.38 -12.41 12.28
N HIS A 24 -13.76 -12.60 11.11
CA HIS A 24 -14.26 -13.45 10.04
C HIS A 24 -13.53 -14.81 9.99
N GLY A 25 -12.67 -15.13 10.97
CA GLY A 25 -11.89 -16.38 10.98
C GLY A 25 -10.73 -16.40 9.99
N MET A 26 -10.30 -15.23 9.50
CA MET A 26 -9.26 -15.07 8.48
C MET A 26 -8.01 -14.43 9.09
N GLN A 27 -6.84 -14.74 8.56
CA GLN A 27 -5.62 -14.02 8.91
C GLN A 27 -5.56 -12.68 8.17
N GLU A 28 -5.02 -11.65 8.83
CA GLU A 28 -4.95 -10.29 8.32
C GLU A 28 -3.55 -9.69 8.49
N PHE A 29 -3.09 -9.00 7.45
CA PHE A 29 -1.84 -8.23 7.44
C PHE A 29 -2.13 -6.78 7.05
N GLN A 30 -1.62 -5.83 7.85
CA GLN A 30 -1.82 -4.41 7.61
C GLN A 30 -0.52 -3.63 7.77
N SER A 31 -0.08 -2.98 6.69
CA SER A 31 1.05 -2.05 6.70
C SER A 31 0.64 -0.66 7.13
N GLN A 32 1.48 -0.04 7.96
CA GLN A 32 1.35 1.34 8.37
C GLN A 32 2.58 2.10 7.87
N ILE A 33 2.36 3.16 7.10
CA ILE A 33 3.41 3.99 6.49
C ILE A 33 3.50 5.30 7.24
N ARG A 34 4.67 5.60 7.78
CA ARG A 34 4.98 6.92 8.34
C ARG A 34 5.77 7.74 7.35
N LEU A 35 5.25 8.89 6.95
CA LEU A 35 5.87 9.82 6.03
C LEU A 35 6.93 10.68 6.74
N SER A 36 7.74 11.41 5.96
CA SER A 36 8.77 12.32 6.47
C SER A 36 8.21 13.49 7.25
N ASN A 37 7.00 13.92 6.90
CA ASN A 37 6.27 14.97 7.60
C ASN A 37 5.70 14.49 8.97
N GLY A 38 5.85 13.21 9.30
CA GLY A 38 5.43 12.62 10.58
C GLY A 38 4.04 11.98 10.58
N GLN A 39 3.23 12.21 9.54
CA GLN A 39 1.91 11.59 9.39
C GLN A 39 2.04 10.08 9.17
N VAL A 40 1.03 9.34 9.61
CA VAL A 40 0.91 7.90 9.43
C VAL A 40 -0.35 7.61 8.67
N VAL A 41 -0.24 6.77 7.64
CA VAL A 41 -1.34 6.33 6.79
C VAL A 41 -1.31 4.80 6.65
N LEU A 42 -2.43 4.21 6.28
CA LEU A 42 -2.48 2.84 5.76
C LEU A 42 -2.17 2.82 4.26
N LEU A 43 -1.94 1.64 3.70
CA LEU A 43 -1.94 1.53 2.24
C LEU A 43 -3.36 1.84 1.72
N PRO A 44 -3.52 2.77 0.77
CA PRO A 44 -4.83 3.05 0.21
C PRO A 44 -5.43 1.80 -0.45
N LYS A 45 -6.74 1.59 -0.27
CA LYS A 45 -7.47 0.47 -0.91
C LYS A 45 -8.34 0.91 -2.09
N HIS A 46 -8.56 2.20 -2.28
CA HIS A 46 -9.40 2.76 -3.35
C HIS A 46 -8.75 4.03 -3.90
N PRO A 47 -8.89 4.37 -5.20
CA PRO A 47 -8.35 5.60 -5.80
C PRO A 47 -9.19 6.86 -5.47
N ASP A 48 -10.01 6.84 -4.42
CA ASP A 48 -10.88 7.97 -4.07
C ASP A 48 -10.08 9.02 -3.30
N ASP A 49 -9.87 10.15 -3.96
CA ASP A 49 -9.06 11.25 -3.45
C ASP A 49 -9.79 12.15 -2.44
N ASP A 50 -11.07 11.86 -2.15
CA ASP A 50 -11.83 12.57 -1.12
C ASP A 50 -11.70 11.92 0.27
N ILE A 51 -11.10 10.73 0.36
CA ILE A 51 -10.81 10.08 1.64
C ILE A 51 -9.64 10.78 2.34
N ASP A 52 -9.84 11.20 3.61
CA ASP A 52 -8.73 11.63 4.46
C ASP A 52 -7.98 10.42 5.02
N LEU A 53 -6.79 10.16 4.51
CA LEU A 53 -5.97 9.02 4.87
C LEU A 53 -5.48 9.01 6.32
N VAL A 54 -5.37 10.17 6.97
CA VAL A 54 -4.94 10.25 8.38
C VAL A 54 -6.11 9.91 9.30
N GLU A 55 -7.33 10.33 8.92
CA GLU A 55 -8.56 9.92 9.60
C GLU A 55 -8.84 8.43 9.38
N ASP A 56 -8.71 7.95 8.15
CA ASP A 56 -8.83 6.53 7.80
C ASP A 56 -7.87 5.67 8.64
N TYR A 57 -6.58 6.03 8.70
CA TYR A 57 -5.63 5.40 9.60
C TYR A 57 -6.10 5.43 11.06
N SER A 58 -6.65 6.55 11.51
CA SER A 58 -7.08 6.69 12.90
C SER A 58 -8.22 5.75 13.27
N ASN A 59 -9.14 5.53 12.33
CA ASN A 59 -10.31 4.69 12.50
C ASN A 59 -10.03 3.20 12.27
N ASN A 60 -9.09 2.87 11.38
CA ASN A 60 -8.86 1.50 10.90
C ASN A 60 -7.55 0.85 11.36
N LYS A 61 -6.73 1.53 12.19
CA LYS A 61 -5.52 0.93 12.77
C LYS A 61 -5.86 -0.10 13.86
N ASN A 62 -5.37 -1.33 13.69
CA ASN A 62 -5.47 -2.37 14.74
C ASN A 62 -4.56 -2.06 15.94
N THR A 63 -3.35 -1.59 15.66
CA THR A 63 -2.32 -1.32 16.66
C THR A 63 -1.70 0.05 16.40
N PRO A 64 -1.41 0.87 17.43
CA PRO A 64 -0.69 2.13 17.23
C PRO A 64 0.66 1.93 16.54
N PHE A 65 1.05 2.85 15.66
CA PHE A 65 2.29 2.74 14.86
C PHE A 65 3.52 2.38 15.70
N GLU A 66 3.71 3.03 16.84
CA GLU A 66 4.91 2.79 17.65
C GLU A 66 4.95 1.41 18.33
N LYS A 67 3.80 0.73 18.44
CA LYS A 67 3.67 -0.65 18.94
C LYS A 67 3.66 -1.70 17.81
N ALA A 68 3.42 -1.29 16.56
CA ALA A 68 3.43 -2.19 15.41
C ALA A 68 4.83 -2.78 15.13
N GLN A 69 4.86 -3.97 14.52
CA GLN A 69 6.06 -4.74 14.25
C GLN A 69 6.94 -4.07 13.18
N ARG A 70 8.24 -4.32 13.25
CA ARG A 70 9.23 -3.77 12.33
C ARG A 70 9.61 -4.80 11.29
N TYR A 71 9.74 -4.39 10.04
CA TYR A 71 10.35 -5.22 9.01
C TYR A 71 11.85 -5.44 9.28
N GLY A 72 12.37 -6.55 8.74
CA GLY A 72 13.80 -6.84 8.69
C GLY A 72 14.61 -5.70 8.08
N LEU A 73 15.90 -5.63 8.41
CA LEU A 73 16.77 -4.54 7.97
C LEU A 73 16.81 -4.42 6.44
N THR A 74 16.94 -5.54 5.74
CA THR A 74 17.01 -5.59 4.26
C THR A 74 15.79 -4.97 3.61
N SER A 75 14.58 -5.33 4.05
CA SER A 75 13.33 -4.76 3.52
C SER A 75 13.25 -3.25 3.80
N ARG A 76 13.65 -2.82 5.01
CA ARG A 76 13.64 -1.39 5.37
C ARG A 76 14.52 -0.53 4.47
N LEU A 77 15.64 -1.06 3.97
CA LEU A 77 16.51 -0.34 3.04
C LEU A 77 15.83 -0.10 1.68
N MET A 78 14.83 -0.90 1.32
CA MET A 78 14.14 -0.77 0.03
C MET A 78 13.16 0.40 -0.01
N PHE A 79 12.64 0.86 1.13
CA PHE A 79 11.62 1.92 1.20
C PHE A 79 11.99 3.13 2.06
N ARG A 80 12.95 3.00 2.97
CA ARG A 80 13.31 4.11 3.87
C ARG A 80 13.92 5.26 3.08
N ASN A 81 13.42 6.46 3.35
CA ASN A 81 13.77 7.72 2.71
C ASN A 81 13.55 7.72 1.19
N LYS A 82 12.70 6.82 0.67
CA LYS A 82 12.32 6.79 -0.73
C LYS A 82 11.08 7.63 -0.94
N GLN A 83 11.09 8.41 -2.01
CA GLN A 83 9.95 9.20 -2.43
C GLN A 83 8.93 8.32 -3.16
N ILE A 84 7.65 8.52 -2.87
CA ILE A 84 6.55 7.93 -3.65
C ILE A 84 6.44 8.70 -4.96
N LYS A 85 6.67 8.03 -6.09
CA LYS A 85 6.63 8.62 -7.42
C LYS A 85 5.24 8.55 -8.04
N ASP A 86 4.52 7.47 -7.77
CA ASP A 86 3.20 7.22 -8.31
C ASP A 86 2.47 6.20 -7.43
N ILE A 87 1.16 6.11 -7.61
CA ILE A 87 0.28 5.18 -6.91
C ILE A 87 -0.57 4.51 -7.97
N HIS A 88 -0.55 3.19 -7.97
CA HIS A 88 -1.26 2.38 -8.96
C HIS A 88 -2.35 1.54 -8.32
N PHE A 89 -3.42 1.29 -9.06
CA PHE A 89 -4.55 0.45 -8.66
C PHE A 89 -4.86 -0.58 -9.73
N ARG A 90 -5.32 -1.76 -9.31
CA ARG A 90 -5.70 -2.85 -10.20
C ARG A 90 -7.17 -2.77 -10.59
N PHE A 91 -7.44 -3.03 -11.86
CA PHE A 91 -8.78 -3.05 -12.44
C PHE A 91 -8.97 -4.33 -13.25
N SER A 92 -10.14 -4.93 -13.14
CA SER A 92 -10.58 -6.01 -14.01
C SER A 92 -11.87 -5.57 -14.70
N ASP A 93 -11.94 -5.70 -16.03
CA ASP A 93 -13.08 -5.21 -16.83
C ASP A 93 -13.48 -3.75 -16.54
N ASN A 94 -12.49 -2.88 -16.31
CA ASN A 94 -12.63 -1.48 -15.88
C ASN A 94 -13.22 -1.24 -14.47
N GLU A 95 -13.51 -2.30 -13.72
CA GLU A 95 -13.91 -2.21 -12.32
C GLU A 95 -12.69 -2.38 -11.40
N GLN A 96 -12.61 -1.60 -10.33
CA GLN A 96 -11.50 -1.73 -9.41
C GLN A 96 -11.58 -3.06 -8.66
N VAL A 97 -10.46 -3.76 -8.51
CA VAL A 97 -10.38 -4.95 -7.66
C VAL A 97 -10.47 -4.54 -6.20
N ILE A 98 -11.63 -4.77 -5.58
CA ILE A 98 -12.01 -4.27 -4.23
C ILE A 98 -11.02 -4.69 -3.14
N ASP A 99 -10.50 -5.91 -3.20
CA ASP A 99 -9.60 -6.44 -2.17
C ASP A 99 -8.10 -6.14 -2.44
N SER A 100 -7.79 -5.48 -3.55
CA SER A 100 -6.41 -5.13 -3.89
C SER A 100 -6.00 -3.81 -3.24
N SER A 101 -4.98 -3.87 -2.40
CA SER A 101 -4.30 -2.67 -1.93
C SER A 101 -3.60 -1.93 -3.09
N ALA A 102 -3.39 -0.63 -2.92
CA ALA A 102 -2.62 0.16 -3.86
C ALA A 102 -1.19 -0.37 -4.05
N ILE A 103 -0.56 0.03 -5.15
CA ILE A 103 0.85 -0.27 -5.43
C ILE A 103 1.60 1.06 -5.47
N LEU A 104 2.47 1.29 -4.50
CA LEU A 104 3.31 2.48 -4.43
C LEU A 104 4.55 2.29 -5.29
N GLU A 105 4.76 3.15 -6.28
CA GLU A 105 6.01 3.24 -7.03
C GLU A 105 6.97 4.17 -6.30
N LEU A 106 8.22 3.74 -6.11
CA LEU A 106 9.24 4.49 -5.40
C LEU A 106 10.34 5.00 -6.35
N ASP A 107 11.00 6.10 -5.96
CA ASP A 107 12.07 6.75 -6.73
C ASP A 107 13.32 5.88 -7.00
N ASN A 108 13.48 4.78 -6.28
CA ASN A 108 14.53 3.79 -6.49
C ASN A 108 14.11 2.65 -7.44
N GLY A 109 12.98 2.78 -8.13
CA GLY A 109 12.47 1.78 -9.08
C GLY A 109 11.91 0.53 -8.41
N LYS A 110 11.56 0.62 -7.12
CA LYS A 110 10.84 -0.43 -6.39
C LYS A 110 9.35 -0.12 -6.33
N PHE A 111 8.57 -1.18 -6.25
CA PHE A 111 7.12 -1.11 -6.07
C PHE A 111 6.75 -1.81 -4.78
N ILE A 112 5.79 -1.26 -4.03
CA ILE A 112 5.37 -1.79 -2.73
C ILE A 112 3.86 -1.93 -2.71
N THR A 113 3.40 -3.11 -2.31
CA THR A 113 1.99 -3.38 -2.02
C THR A 113 1.88 -4.35 -0.85
N GLU A 114 0.68 -4.78 -0.51
CA GLU A 114 0.46 -5.81 0.51
C GLU A 114 -0.58 -6.82 0.06
N ASN A 115 -0.35 -8.07 0.45
CA ASN A 115 -1.39 -9.10 0.45
C ASN A 115 -1.95 -9.17 1.87
N ASN A 116 -3.18 -8.70 2.03
CA ASN A 116 -3.74 -8.28 3.33
C ASN A 116 -4.65 -9.32 3.99
N TYR A 117 -5.20 -10.29 3.23
CA TYR A 117 -6.11 -11.30 3.78
C TYR A 117 -5.86 -12.69 3.22
N GLY A 118 -6.09 -13.72 4.04
CA GLY A 118 -6.05 -15.11 3.58
C GLY A 118 -6.61 -16.10 4.61
N PRO A 119 -6.92 -17.34 4.21
CA PRO A 119 -7.20 -18.43 5.14
C PRO A 119 -6.05 -18.69 6.12
N ASN A 120 -6.38 -19.15 7.32
CA ASN A 120 -5.40 -19.53 8.33
C ASN A 120 -4.45 -20.61 7.79
N GLY A 121 -3.15 -20.40 7.94
CA GLY A 121 -2.11 -21.33 7.49
C GLY A 121 -1.50 -21.02 6.12
N LEU A 122 -2.00 -20.02 5.38
CA LEU A 122 -1.26 -19.49 4.23
C LEU A 122 -0.11 -18.58 4.70
N THR A 123 1.01 -18.59 3.97
CA THR A 123 2.23 -17.86 4.36
C THR A 123 2.47 -16.59 3.54
N ASP A 124 1.56 -16.24 2.63
CA ASP A 124 1.73 -15.20 1.63
C ASP A 124 1.05 -13.86 1.97
N ILE A 125 0.52 -13.69 3.19
CA ILE A 125 0.04 -12.37 3.66
C ILE A 125 1.18 -11.54 4.25
N ASN A 126 1.70 -10.61 3.46
CA ASN A 126 2.87 -9.81 3.79
C ASN A 126 2.96 -8.52 2.97
N LEU A 127 4.00 -7.73 3.26
CA LEU A 127 4.44 -6.63 2.41
C LEU A 127 5.19 -7.19 1.21
N VAL A 128 4.68 -6.89 0.03
CA VAL A 128 5.26 -7.32 -1.24
C VAL A 128 6.11 -6.19 -1.78
N ILE A 129 7.41 -6.45 -1.98
CA ILE A 129 8.36 -5.50 -2.57
C ILE A 129 8.82 -6.05 -3.90
N MET A 130 8.57 -5.31 -4.97
CA MET A 130 8.78 -5.74 -6.35
C MET A 130 9.80 -4.87 -7.06
N ASN A 131 10.47 -5.46 -8.04
CA ASN A 131 11.12 -4.73 -9.11
C ASN A 131 10.13 -4.43 -10.25
N LYS A 132 10.58 -3.69 -11.27
CA LYS A 132 9.74 -3.33 -12.42
C LYS A 132 9.21 -4.54 -13.19
N THR A 133 10.00 -5.59 -13.38
CA THR A 133 9.56 -6.80 -14.09
C THR A 133 8.40 -7.46 -13.34
N GLN A 134 8.55 -7.69 -12.04
CA GLN A 134 7.50 -8.25 -11.19
C GLN A 134 6.23 -7.39 -11.14
N PHE A 135 6.39 -6.06 -11.17
CA PHE A 135 5.25 -5.15 -11.26
C PHE A 135 4.51 -5.29 -12.60
N LEU A 136 5.22 -5.43 -13.71
CA LEU A 136 4.61 -5.59 -15.04
C LEU A 136 3.88 -6.94 -15.17
N GLU A 137 4.33 -7.97 -14.47
CA GLU A 137 3.68 -9.28 -14.40
C GLU A 137 2.36 -9.27 -13.61
N LEU A 138 2.05 -8.19 -12.89
CA LEU A 138 0.76 -8.04 -12.21
C LEU A 138 -0.40 -7.67 -13.15
N ALA A 139 -0.08 -7.23 -14.37
CA ALA A 139 -1.06 -7.03 -15.43
C ALA A 139 -1.11 -8.27 -16.32
N ASP A 140 -2.31 -8.68 -16.72
CA ASP A 140 -2.55 -9.75 -17.68
C ASP A 140 -3.74 -9.37 -18.58
N ASP A 141 -4.19 -10.30 -19.44
CA ASP A 141 -5.25 -10.04 -20.42
C ASP A 141 -6.57 -9.53 -19.80
N ASN A 142 -6.82 -9.79 -18.51
CA ASN A 142 -8.04 -9.38 -17.80
C ASN A 142 -7.78 -8.39 -16.65
N MET A 143 -6.53 -7.96 -16.47
CA MET A 143 -6.11 -7.14 -15.34
C MET A 143 -5.29 -5.93 -15.81
N GLU A 144 -5.86 -4.75 -15.65
CA GLU A 144 -5.19 -3.48 -15.93
C GLU A 144 -4.62 -2.86 -14.65
N ILE A 145 -3.51 -2.15 -14.79
CA ILE A 145 -2.92 -1.33 -13.72
C ILE A 145 -2.95 0.13 -14.15
N LYS A 146 -3.72 0.94 -13.43
CA LYS A 146 -3.90 2.37 -13.72
C LYS A 146 -3.14 3.24 -12.73
N SER A 147 -2.49 4.27 -13.26
CA SER A 147 -1.68 5.24 -12.51
C SER A 147 -2.53 6.42 -12.07
N LEU A 148 -2.55 6.69 -10.77
CA LEU A 148 -3.24 7.84 -10.20
C LEU A 148 -2.61 9.15 -10.68
N ARG A 149 -1.27 9.24 -10.73
CA ARG A 149 -0.59 10.47 -11.17
C ARG A 149 -0.97 10.84 -12.61
N LYS A 150 -1.05 9.86 -13.51
CA LYS A 150 -1.46 10.12 -14.90
C LYS A 150 -2.91 10.59 -14.98
N ASP A 151 -3.79 10.03 -14.17
CA ASP A 151 -5.20 10.40 -14.20
C ASP A 151 -5.47 11.77 -13.57
N ILE A 152 -4.71 12.17 -12.55
CA ILE A 152 -4.70 13.54 -12.03
C ILE A 152 -4.25 14.52 -13.12
N LEU A 153 -3.13 14.23 -13.81
CA LEU A 153 -2.58 15.11 -14.85
C LEU A 153 -3.51 15.27 -16.07
N LYS A 154 -4.39 14.31 -16.36
CA LYS A 154 -5.39 14.44 -17.44
C LYS A 154 -6.56 15.36 -17.07
N ARG A 155 -6.76 15.66 -15.79
CA ARG A 155 -7.86 16.51 -15.29
C ARG A 155 -7.47 18.00 -15.23
N VAL A 156 -6.20 18.33 -15.45
CA VAL A 156 -5.63 19.69 -15.46
C VAL A 156 -5.43 20.15 -16.90
#